data_AF-N6WXW2-F1
#
_entry.id   AF-N6WXW2-F1
#
_cell.length_a   1.000
_cell.length_b   1.000
_cell.length_c   1.000
_cell.angle_alpha   90.00
_cell.angle_beta   90.00
_cell.angle_gamma   90.00
#
_symmetry.space_group_name_H-M   'P 1'
#
loop_
_entity.id
_entity.type
_entity.pdbx_description
1 polymer ?
#
loop_
_entity_poly.entity_id
_entity_poly.type
_entity_poly.pdbx_seq_one_letter_code
_entity_poly.pdbx_strand_id
1 'polypeptide(L)'
;MSISSTPEGVQVAPRHVSFDIRDELRTLWHGNNLFRTAFFNALSLQFPDGEQQFINSVRLYRDRIDDPKLQQEVRGFIGQEALHGREHRLYNEALKARGYDIDAIDARFQKHMKWVGNLPPSRQLAGTCAAEHYTAVMANAILGHPEWMEGVTPQMRELWRWHAVEETEHKAVAFDVYRHCIGNERLRKIVFLFVTYNFFKFTFLNTCSMLKAEGKLWSLRTWIDGINFLWGKPGVIRKCLPDFLAYLKTGFHPWAQDNRDLLKRSLEELDTGYLGGKANKTA
;
A
#
# COMPACT_ATOMS: atom_id res chain seq x y z
N MET A 1 12.10 -8.46 27.34
CA MET A 1 12.17 -9.09 26.01
C MET A 1 11.74 -8.03 25.00
N SER A 2 12.43 -7.91 23.85
CA SER A 2 12.02 -6.98 22.78
C SER A 2 10.63 -7.36 22.29
N ILE A 3 9.72 -6.38 22.21
CA ILE A 3 8.38 -6.58 21.61
C ILE A 3 8.52 -6.44 20.09
N SER A 4 9.30 -5.46 19.64
CA SER A 4 9.61 -5.27 18.23
C SER A 4 10.32 -6.50 17.67
N SER A 5 9.79 -6.95 16.53
CA SER A 5 10.32 -8.04 15.71
C SER A 5 11.12 -7.54 14.50
N THR A 6 11.17 -6.21 14.29
CA THR A 6 11.91 -5.58 13.20
C THR A 6 13.38 -5.98 13.27
N PRO A 7 13.97 -6.57 12.22
CA PRO A 7 15.37 -7.00 12.23
C PRO A 7 16.33 -5.84 12.47
N GLU A 8 17.49 -6.15 13.08
CA GLU A 8 18.59 -5.19 13.13
C GLU A 8 18.99 -4.72 11.74
N GLY A 9 19.28 -3.43 11.59
CA GLY A 9 19.64 -2.80 10.32
C GLY A 9 18.46 -2.31 9.48
N VAL A 10 17.22 -2.69 9.80
CA VAL A 10 16.02 -2.09 9.19
C VAL A 10 15.63 -0.85 10.01
N GLN A 11 15.48 0.29 9.35
CA GLN A 11 15.07 1.54 9.98
C GLN A 11 13.72 1.98 9.43
N VAL A 12 12.76 2.18 10.32
CA VAL A 12 11.46 2.79 10.00
C VAL A 12 11.62 4.29 10.19
N ALA A 13 11.98 5.00 9.11
CA ALA A 13 12.27 6.43 9.16
C ALA A 13 11.64 7.15 7.94
N PRO A 14 10.84 8.21 8.18
CA PRO A 14 10.20 8.94 7.09
C PRO A 14 11.21 9.64 6.20
N ARG A 15 11.05 9.50 4.88
CA ARG A 15 11.81 10.25 3.88
C ARG A 15 10.95 11.35 3.29
N HIS A 16 11.34 12.59 3.50
CA HIS A 16 10.62 13.75 2.98
C HIS A 16 10.88 13.92 1.47
N VAL A 17 10.03 13.27 0.67
CA VAL A 17 10.11 13.22 -0.79
C VAL A 17 8.79 13.76 -1.36
N SER A 18 8.84 14.40 -2.52
CA SER A 18 7.65 14.78 -3.29
C SER A 18 7.83 14.47 -4.77
N PHE A 19 6.76 14.04 -5.43
CA PHE A 19 6.78 13.61 -6.82
C PHE A 19 5.90 14.52 -7.69
N ASP A 20 6.47 15.09 -8.76
CA ASP A 20 5.66 15.77 -9.78
C ASP A 20 5.26 14.79 -10.88
N ILE A 21 4.07 14.20 -10.72
CA ILE A 21 3.50 13.19 -11.63
C ILE A 21 2.32 13.71 -12.47
N ARG A 22 2.06 15.03 -12.45
CA ARG A 22 0.86 15.61 -13.07
C ARG A 22 0.75 15.33 -14.56
N ASP A 23 1.87 15.41 -15.28
CA ASP A 23 1.90 15.13 -16.71
C ASP A 23 1.76 13.64 -17.01
N GLU A 24 2.41 12.78 -16.22
CA GLU A 24 2.31 11.32 -16.38
C GLU A 24 0.87 10.83 -16.15
N LEU A 25 0.16 11.39 -15.17
CA LEU A 25 -1.24 11.08 -14.88
C LEU A 25 -2.19 11.44 -16.03
N ARG A 26 -1.83 12.35 -16.95
CA ARG A 26 -2.61 12.62 -18.17
C ARG A 26 -2.51 11.49 -19.20
N THR A 27 -1.59 10.54 -19.02
CA THR A 27 -1.32 9.46 -19.97
C THR A 27 -1.69 8.08 -19.42
N LEU A 28 -1.63 7.06 -20.28
CA LEU A 28 -1.66 5.65 -19.85
C LEU A 28 -0.27 5.25 -19.33
N TRP A 29 0.10 5.82 -18.18
CA TRP A 29 1.45 5.82 -17.64
C TRP A 29 2.01 4.41 -17.39
N HIS A 30 1.16 3.40 -17.24
CA HIS A 30 1.60 2.02 -17.08
C HIS A 30 1.67 1.30 -18.43
N GLY A 31 2.77 1.48 -19.16
CA GLY A 31 3.06 0.74 -20.39
C GLY A 31 2.05 0.97 -21.52
N ASN A 32 1.47 2.17 -21.58
CA ASN A 32 0.38 2.52 -22.50
C ASN A 32 -0.82 1.55 -22.43
N ASN A 33 -1.02 0.93 -21.26
CA ASN A 33 -2.07 -0.06 -21.05
C ASN A 33 -3.17 0.52 -20.14
N LEU A 34 -4.39 0.55 -20.67
CA LEU A 34 -5.54 1.13 -19.99
C LEU A 34 -5.90 0.39 -18.70
N PHE A 35 -5.97 -0.95 -18.74
CA PHE A 35 -6.36 -1.72 -17.56
C PHE A 35 -5.33 -1.57 -16.44
N ARG A 36 -4.03 -1.70 -16.77
CA ARG A 36 -2.95 -1.57 -15.78
C ARG A 36 -2.96 -0.19 -15.14
N THR A 37 -3.06 0.86 -15.96
CA THR A 37 -3.14 2.25 -15.47
C THR A 37 -4.35 2.45 -14.56
N ALA A 38 -5.54 1.99 -14.97
CA ALA A 38 -6.76 2.08 -14.16
C ALA A 38 -6.66 1.29 -12.85
N PHE A 39 -6.05 0.11 -12.86
CA PHE A 39 -5.89 -0.74 -11.68
C PHE A 39 -5.02 -0.07 -10.61
N PHE A 40 -3.86 0.50 -10.97
CA PHE A 40 -3.00 1.20 -10.01
C PHE A 40 -3.56 2.54 -9.57
N ASN A 41 -4.21 3.29 -10.46
CA ASN A 41 -4.97 4.48 -10.07
C ASN A 41 -6.05 4.11 -9.04
N ALA A 42 -6.76 3.00 -9.22
CA ALA A 42 -7.80 2.53 -8.31
C ALA A 42 -7.26 2.12 -6.93
N LEU A 43 -6.02 1.62 -6.86
CA LEU A 43 -5.31 1.38 -5.61
C LEU A 43 -4.96 2.71 -4.91
N SER A 44 -4.36 3.65 -5.64
CA SER A 44 -4.01 4.99 -5.13
C SER A 44 -5.19 5.72 -4.50
N LEU A 45 -6.41 5.55 -5.02
CA LEU A 45 -7.62 6.13 -4.44
C LEU A 45 -7.89 5.69 -2.99
N GLN A 46 -7.51 4.47 -2.63
CA GLN A 46 -7.80 3.93 -1.30
C GLN A 46 -6.77 4.31 -0.25
N PHE A 47 -5.55 4.66 -0.67
CA PHE A 47 -4.43 4.88 0.23
C PHE A 47 -4.63 6.05 1.19
N PRO A 48 -5.04 7.27 0.78
CA PRO A 48 -5.14 8.40 1.73
C PRO A 48 -6.00 8.14 2.96
N ASP A 49 -7.23 7.65 2.79
CA ASP A 49 -8.11 7.38 3.91
C ASP A 49 -7.71 6.10 4.66
N GLY A 50 -7.16 5.11 3.94
CA GLY A 50 -6.66 3.86 4.52
C GLY A 50 -5.50 4.11 5.47
N GLU A 51 -4.46 4.79 5.00
CA GLU A 51 -3.24 5.13 5.73
C GLU A 51 -3.55 6.08 6.90
N GLN A 52 -4.47 7.04 6.70
CA GLN A 52 -4.97 7.85 7.81
C GLN A 52 -5.63 6.98 8.90
N GLN A 53 -6.37 5.94 8.50
CA GLN A 53 -6.96 4.97 9.42
C GLN A 53 -5.91 4.06 10.07
N PHE A 54 -4.80 3.76 9.39
CA PHE A 54 -3.66 3.02 9.96
C PHE A 54 -3.01 3.82 11.10
N ILE A 55 -2.73 5.10 10.85
CA ILE A 55 -2.23 6.03 11.85
C ILE A 55 -3.19 6.11 13.04
N ASN A 56 -4.48 6.27 12.78
CA ASN A 56 -5.50 6.40 13.83
C ASN A 56 -5.57 5.14 14.70
N SER A 57 -5.57 3.95 14.09
CA SER A 57 -5.71 2.69 14.83
C SER A 57 -4.50 2.39 15.70
N VAL A 58 -3.28 2.65 15.22
CA VAL A 58 -2.04 2.44 16.00
C VAL A 58 -1.95 3.45 17.15
N ARG A 59 -2.35 4.71 16.93
CA ARG A 59 -2.37 5.74 17.98
C ARG A 59 -3.23 5.37 19.19
N LEU A 60 -4.31 4.62 19.01
CA LEU A 60 -5.16 4.15 20.12
C LEU A 60 -4.42 3.27 21.14
N TYR A 61 -3.27 2.71 20.75
CA TYR A 61 -2.49 1.77 21.56
C TYR A 61 -1.09 2.26 21.92
N ARG A 62 -0.67 3.44 21.41
CA ARG A 62 0.68 3.97 21.57
C ARG A 62 1.13 4.02 23.04
N ASP A 63 0.25 4.46 23.92
CA ASP A 63 0.57 4.66 25.35
C ASP A 63 0.61 3.34 26.14
N ARG A 64 0.40 2.18 25.49
CA ARG A 64 0.51 0.83 26.08
C ARG A 64 1.79 0.10 25.66
N ILE A 65 2.67 0.76 24.93
CA ILE A 65 3.91 0.20 24.40
C ILE A 65 5.06 0.62 25.31
N ASP A 66 5.68 -0.34 25.98
CA ASP A 66 6.80 -0.08 26.90
C ASP A 66 8.18 -0.33 26.26
N ASP A 67 8.21 -0.98 25.09
CA ASP A 67 9.44 -1.23 24.33
C ASP A 67 9.90 0.05 23.59
N PRO A 68 11.05 0.65 23.96
CA PRO A 68 11.54 1.88 23.34
C PRO A 68 11.76 1.75 21.83
N LYS A 69 12.16 0.56 21.35
CA LYS A 69 12.37 0.30 19.93
C LYS A 69 11.04 0.35 19.19
N LEU A 70 10.03 -0.38 19.67
CA LEU A 70 8.70 -0.36 19.07
C LEU A 70 8.05 1.02 19.13
N GLN A 71 8.27 1.79 20.22
CA GLN A 71 7.80 3.18 20.27
C GLN A 71 8.44 4.06 19.19
N GLN A 72 9.73 3.88 18.90
CA GLN A 72 10.41 4.59 17.82
C GLN A 72 9.87 4.18 16.45
N GLU A 73 9.69 2.88 16.23
CA GLU A 73 9.13 2.35 14.98
C GLU A 73 7.69 2.82 14.75
N VAL A 74 6.86 2.89 15.78
CA VAL A 74 5.51 3.47 15.70
C VAL A 74 5.56 4.96 15.32
N ARG A 75 6.52 5.73 15.82
CA ARG A 75 6.71 7.13 15.39
C ARG A 75 7.14 7.20 13.92
N GLY A 76 8.05 6.33 13.50
CA GLY A 76 8.50 6.21 12.11
C GLY A 76 7.36 5.86 11.16
N PHE A 77 6.60 4.81 11.50
CA PHE A 77 5.40 4.35 10.80
C PHE A 77 4.41 5.50 10.60
N ILE A 78 4.02 6.19 11.69
CA ILE A 78 3.11 7.35 11.60
C ILE A 78 3.65 8.44 10.66
N GLY A 79 4.97 8.64 10.64
CA GLY A 79 5.63 9.57 9.74
C GLY A 79 5.53 9.14 8.27
N GLN A 80 5.91 7.90 7.95
CA GLN A 80 5.88 7.33 6.60
C GLN A 80 4.45 7.35 6.04
N GLU A 81 3.48 6.83 6.80
CA GLU A 81 2.06 6.81 6.43
C GLU A 81 1.47 8.20 6.17
N ALA A 82 1.90 9.21 6.95
CA ALA A 82 1.45 10.58 6.71
C ALA A 82 1.99 11.16 5.40
N LEU A 83 3.20 10.76 5.01
CA LEU A 83 3.83 11.15 3.75
C LEU A 83 3.21 10.39 2.57
N HIS A 84 3.01 9.07 2.68
CA HIS A 84 2.28 8.26 1.71
C HIS A 84 0.92 8.90 1.41
N GLY A 85 0.16 9.21 2.46
CA GLY A 85 -1.18 9.74 2.33
C GLY A 85 -1.20 11.14 1.75
N ARG A 86 -0.13 11.92 1.91
CA ARG A 86 0.01 13.21 1.24
C ARG A 86 0.27 13.02 -0.26
N GLU A 87 1.26 12.21 -0.64
CA GLU A 87 1.61 12.01 -2.05
C GLU A 87 0.45 11.37 -2.83
N HIS A 88 -0.26 10.41 -2.24
CA HIS A 88 -1.44 9.82 -2.87
C HIS A 88 -2.64 10.77 -2.92
N ARG A 89 -2.79 11.74 -2.01
CA ARG A 89 -3.78 12.82 -2.18
C ARG A 89 -3.45 13.71 -3.37
N LEU A 90 -2.18 14.10 -3.52
CA LEU A 90 -1.72 14.89 -4.66
C LEU A 90 -1.91 14.13 -5.98
N TYR A 91 -1.60 12.83 -5.98
CA TYR A 91 -1.88 11.92 -7.08
C TYR A 91 -3.36 11.94 -7.46
N ASN A 92 -4.24 11.70 -6.49
CA ASN A 92 -5.67 11.55 -6.74
C ASN A 92 -6.31 12.87 -7.18
N GLU A 93 -5.82 14.01 -6.68
CA GLU A 93 -6.24 15.33 -7.17
C GLU A 93 -5.79 15.56 -8.62
N ALA A 94 -4.53 15.23 -8.94
CA ALA A 94 -4.02 15.37 -10.30
C ALA A 94 -4.72 14.44 -11.31
N LEU A 95 -5.24 13.28 -10.88
CA LEU A 95 -6.06 12.40 -11.72
C LEU A 95 -7.34 13.07 -12.24
N LYS A 96 -7.88 14.09 -11.56
CA LYS A 96 -9.04 14.85 -12.04
C LYS A 96 -8.79 15.47 -13.42
N ALA A 97 -7.53 15.74 -13.78
CA ALA A 97 -7.15 16.24 -15.10
C ALA A 97 -7.47 15.27 -16.26
N ARG A 98 -7.73 13.98 -15.98
CA ARG A 98 -8.24 13.01 -16.96
C ARG A 98 -9.76 13.08 -17.17
N GLY A 99 -10.45 13.97 -16.47
CA GLY A 99 -11.92 14.05 -16.47
C GLY A 99 -12.59 13.01 -15.58
N TYR A 100 -11.86 12.38 -14.67
CA TYR A 100 -12.44 11.49 -13.67
C TYR A 100 -13.14 12.29 -12.58
N ASP A 101 -14.36 11.89 -12.23
CA ASP A 101 -15.05 12.35 -11.03
C ASP A 101 -14.51 11.59 -9.81
N ILE A 102 -13.31 11.99 -9.37
CA ILE A 102 -12.60 11.34 -8.27
C ILE A 102 -13.42 11.41 -6.98
N ASP A 103 -14.06 12.54 -6.72
CA ASP A 103 -14.84 12.75 -5.50
C ASP A 103 -16.03 11.77 -5.43
N ALA A 104 -16.74 11.55 -6.55
CA ALA A 104 -17.81 10.55 -6.60
C ALA A 104 -17.31 9.10 -6.54
N ILE A 105 -16.13 8.81 -7.12
CA ILE A 105 -15.54 7.47 -7.03
C ILE A 105 -15.18 7.17 -5.57
N ASP A 106 -14.56 8.13 -4.89
CA ASP A 106 -13.98 7.97 -3.55
C ASP A 106 -15.03 8.01 -2.42
N ALA A 107 -16.17 8.69 -2.62
CA ALA A 107 -17.23 8.81 -1.61
C ALA A 107 -17.67 7.47 -1.00
N ARG A 108 -17.65 6.37 -1.78
CA ARG A 108 -17.99 5.02 -1.30
C ARG A 108 -16.97 4.48 -0.31
N PHE A 109 -15.69 4.76 -0.53
CA PHE A 109 -14.58 4.30 0.29
C PHE A 109 -14.47 5.16 1.55
N GLN A 110 -14.59 6.48 1.43
CA GLN A 110 -14.72 7.41 2.56
C GLN A 110 -15.83 7.00 3.53
N LYS A 111 -17.03 6.67 3.01
CA LYS A 111 -18.13 6.17 3.84
C LYS A 111 -17.78 4.87 4.56
N HIS A 112 -17.06 3.97 3.89
CA HIS A 112 -16.60 2.72 4.49
C HIS A 112 -15.54 2.97 5.58
N MET A 113 -14.55 3.83 5.33
CA MET A 113 -13.52 4.20 6.31
C MET A 113 -14.11 4.91 7.53
N LYS A 114 -15.13 5.77 7.34
CA LYS A 114 -15.89 6.36 8.45
C LYS A 114 -16.56 5.28 9.30
N TRP A 115 -17.10 4.22 8.69
CA TRP A 115 -17.66 3.10 9.45
C TRP A 115 -16.55 2.30 10.16
N VAL A 116 -15.40 2.06 9.51
CA VAL A 116 -14.23 1.39 10.13
C VAL A 116 -13.74 2.14 11.36
N GLY A 117 -13.63 3.47 11.30
CA GLY A 117 -13.21 4.31 12.43
C GLY A 117 -14.14 4.28 13.64
N ASN A 118 -15.37 3.79 13.49
CA ASN A 118 -16.33 3.60 14.59
C ASN A 118 -16.34 2.16 15.15
N LEU A 119 -15.55 1.24 14.58
CA LEU A 119 -15.44 -0.12 15.12
C LEU A 119 -14.69 -0.11 16.46
N PRO A 120 -14.83 -1.17 17.28
CA PRO A 120 -13.98 -1.34 18.45
C PRO A 120 -12.48 -1.21 18.11
N PRO A 121 -11.66 -0.53 18.94
CA PRO A 121 -10.23 -0.31 18.68
C PRO A 121 -9.47 -1.57 18.25
N SER A 122 -9.82 -2.72 18.81
CA SER A 122 -9.17 -4.00 18.48
C SER A 122 -9.45 -4.46 17.06
N ARG A 123 -10.63 -4.18 16.51
CA ARG A 123 -10.98 -4.45 15.11
C ARG A 123 -10.33 -3.45 14.17
N GLN A 124 -10.20 -2.19 14.58
CA GLN A 124 -9.49 -1.17 13.79
C GLN A 124 -8.03 -1.58 13.59
N LEU A 125 -7.32 -1.91 14.68
CA LEU A 125 -5.93 -2.32 14.61
C LEU A 125 -5.77 -3.66 13.87
N ALA A 126 -6.65 -4.65 14.10
CA ALA A 126 -6.66 -5.88 13.30
C ALA A 126 -6.84 -5.61 11.80
N GLY A 127 -7.66 -4.61 11.46
CA GLY A 127 -7.90 -4.16 10.08
C GLY A 127 -6.65 -3.54 9.47
N THR A 128 -5.96 -2.68 10.21
CA THR A 128 -4.65 -2.13 9.82
C THR A 128 -3.65 -3.24 9.58
N CYS A 129 -3.45 -4.19 10.51
CA CYS A 129 -2.52 -5.31 10.28
C CYS A 129 -2.84 -6.12 9.03
N ALA A 130 -4.12 -6.26 8.69
CA ALA A 130 -4.55 -6.97 7.49
C ALA A 130 -4.26 -6.17 6.21
N ALA A 131 -4.51 -4.86 6.22
CA ALA A 131 -4.26 -3.99 5.08
C ALA A 131 -2.75 -3.79 4.83
N GLU A 132 -1.97 -3.59 5.89
CA GLU A 132 -0.50 -3.58 5.89
C GLU A 132 0.08 -4.87 5.31
N HIS A 133 -0.55 -6.01 5.58
CA HIS A 133 -0.12 -7.27 4.97
C HIS A 133 -0.33 -7.27 3.45
N TYR A 134 -1.39 -6.63 2.96
CA TYR A 134 -1.61 -6.51 1.51
C TYR A 134 -0.58 -5.58 0.87
N THR A 135 -0.37 -4.39 1.45
CA THR A 135 0.60 -3.40 0.93
C THR A 135 2.01 -3.97 0.98
N ALA A 136 2.44 -4.61 2.07
CA ALA A 136 3.76 -5.23 2.19
C ALA A 136 4.01 -6.37 1.17
N VAL A 137 3.02 -7.22 0.91
CA VAL A 137 3.15 -8.30 -0.09
C VAL A 137 3.20 -7.73 -1.50
N MET A 138 2.40 -6.70 -1.81
CA MET A 138 2.44 -6.01 -3.09
C MET A 138 3.76 -5.25 -3.27
N ALA A 139 4.24 -4.59 -2.23
CA ALA A 139 5.51 -3.91 -2.19
C ALA A 139 6.67 -4.87 -2.48
N ASN A 140 6.71 -6.01 -1.79
CA ASN A 140 7.68 -7.07 -2.06
C ASN A 140 7.65 -7.53 -3.52
N ALA A 141 6.46 -7.63 -4.13
CA ALA A 141 6.34 -8.01 -5.53
C ALA A 141 6.79 -6.89 -6.49
N ILE A 142 6.48 -5.62 -6.22
CA ILE A 142 6.96 -4.46 -7.00
C ILE A 142 8.49 -4.40 -7.00
N LEU A 143 9.11 -4.65 -5.84
CA LEU A 143 10.57 -4.62 -5.69
C LEU A 143 11.23 -5.89 -6.27
N GLY A 144 10.62 -7.06 -6.08
CA GLY A 144 11.18 -8.36 -6.44
C GLY A 144 10.94 -8.78 -7.90
N HIS A 145 10.02 -8.11 -8.60
CA HIS A 145 9.68 -8.37 -10.00
C HIS A 145 9.79 -7.09 -10.84
N PRO A 146 11.01 -6.67 -11.23
CA PRO A 146 11.22 -5.47 -12.05
C PRO A 146 10.38 -5.45 -13.33
N GLU A 147 10.05 -6.64 -13.87
CA GLU A 147 9.22 -6.78 -15.07
C GLU A 147 7.78 -6.22 -14.88
N TRP A 148 7.33 -6.01 -13.65
CA TRP A 148 6.02 -5.41 -13.35
C TRP A 148 6.03 -3.89 -13.56
N MET A 149 7.20 -3.26 -13.43
CA MET A 149 7.39 -1.82 -13.62
C MET A 149 7.93 -1.48 -15.02
N GLU A 150 7.98 -2.46 -15.93
CA GLU A 150 8.30 -2.25 -17.33
C GLU A 150 7.26 -1.35 -18.01
N GLY A 151 7.75 -0.35 -18.74
CA GLY A 151 6.92 0.64 -19.42
C GLY A 151 6.21 1.64 -18.49
N VAL A 152 6.40 1.55 -17.17
CA VAL A 152 5.97 2.61 -16.24
C VAL A 152 6.80 3.86 -16.48
N THR A 153 6.13 5.01 -16.52
CA THR A 153 6.78 6.31 -16.68
C THR A 153 7.73 6.61 -15.50
N PRO A 154 8.82 7.38 -15.71
CA PRO A 154 9.88 7.50 -14.71
C PRO A 154 9.44 8.00 -13.33
N GLN A 155 8.68 9.10 -13.24
CA GLN A 155 8.29 9.66 -11.94
C GLN A 155 7.31 8.75 -11.20
N MET A 156 6.41 8.10 -11.92
CA MET A 156 5.47 7.13 -11.37
C MET A 156 6.21 5.89 -10.85
N ARG A 157 7.24 5.43 -11.56
CA ARG A 157 8.09 4.34 -11.07
C ARG A 157 8.76 4.73 -9.75
N GLU A 158 9.29 5.95 -9.66
CA GLU A 158 9.92 6.44 -8.43
C GLU A 158 8.94 6.48 -7.26
N LEU A 159 7.72 7.00 -7.46
CA LEU A 159 6.67 7.06 -6.42
C LEU A 159 6.31 5.67 -5.90
N TRP A 160 5.94 4.74 -6.79
CA TRP A 160 5.50 3.41 -6.38
C TRP A 160 6.64 2.58 -5.77
N ARG A 161 7.89 2.79 -6.21
CA ARG A 161 9.05 2.13 -5.60
C ARG A 161 9.38 2.70 -4.22
N TRP A 162 9.32 4.03 -4.05
CA TRP A 162 9.50 4.68 -2.74
C TRP A 162 8.48 4.14 -1.73
N HIS A 163 7.20 4.16 -2.11
CA HIS A 163 6.13 3.64 -1.26
C HIS A 163 6.39 2.15 -0.94
N ALA A 164 6.70 1.32 -1.94
CA ALA A 164 7.00 -0.10 -1.70
C ALA A 164 8.21 -0.35 -0.77
N VAL A 165 9.23 0.50 -0.83
CA VAL A 165 10.37 0.42 0.10
C VAL A 165 9.90 0.67 1.53
N GLU A 166 9.16 1.76 1.77
CA GLU A 166 8.64 2.12 3.10
C GLU A 166 7.65 1.08 3.64
N GLU A 167 6.75 0.56 2.81
CA GLU A 167 5.85 -0.55 3.16
C GLU A 167 6.61 -1.80 3.63
N THR A 168 7.79 -2.04 3.06
CA THR A 168 8.63 -3.18 3.44
C THR A 168 9.34 -2.96 4.78
N GLU A 169 9.72 -1.72 5.10
CA GLU A 169 10.37 -1.35 6.36
C GLU A 169 9.41 -1.52 7.53
N HIS A 170 8.17 -1.07 7.37
CA HIS A 170 7.21 -1.00 8.46
C HIS A 170 6.19 -2.14 8.54
N LYS A 171 6.26 -3.13 7.63
CA LYS A 171 5.29 -4.25 7.49
C LYS A 171 4.93 -5.00 8.76
N ALA A 172 5.75 -4.94 9.81
CA ALA A 172 5.52 -5.60 11.09
C ALA A 172 5.07 -4.68 12.22
N VAL A 173 5.18 -3.36 12.07
CA VAL A 173 5.00 -2.41 13.19
C VAL A 173 3.60 -2.50 13.77
N ALA A 174 2.56 -2.36 12.93
CA ALA A 174 1.17 -2.50 13.38
C ALA A 174 0.89 -3.91 13.95
N PHE A 175 1.52 -4.94 13.37
CA PHE A 175 1.37 -6.33 13.80
C PHE A 175 1.96 -6.58 15.20
N ASP A 176 3.14 -6.03 15.50
CA ASP A 176 3.79 -6.10 16.80
C ASP A 176 2.96 -5.38 17.87
N VAL A 177 2.44 -4.19 17.54
CA VAL A 177 1.50 -3.47 18.41
C VAL A 177 0.25 -4.31 18.69
N TYR A 178 -0.33 -4.95 17.67
CA TYR A 178 -1.51 -5.81 17.82
C TYR A 178 -1.20 -7.03 18.70
N ARG A 179 -0.07 -7.71 18.46
CA ARG A 179 0.34 -8.88 19.23
C ARG A 179 0.55 -8.55 20.70
N HIS A 180 1.20 -7.43 20.99
CA HIS A 180 1.45 -6.97 22.36
C HIS A 180 0.17 -6.54 23.07
N CYS A 181 -0.64 -5.69 22.44
CA CYS A 181 -1.77 -5.07 23.13
C CYS A 181 -3.05 -5.92 23.15
N ILE A 182 -3.22 -6.83 22.18
CA ILE A 182 -4.47 -7.57 21.97
C ILE A 182 -4.21 -9.08 21.89
N GLY A 183 -3.25 -9.51 21.07
CA GLY A 183 -2.84 -10.93 20.95
C GLY A 183 -3.92 -11.89 20.41
N ASN A 184 -5.11 -11.40 20.00
CA ASN A 184 -6.21 -12.26 19.58
C ASN A 184 -6.09 -12.66 18.10
N GLU A 185 -5.48 -13.80 17.86
CA GLU A 185 -5.23 -14.30 16.49
C GLU A 185 -6.52 -14.63 15.72
N ARG A 186 -7.54 -15.18 16.40
CA ARG A 186 -8.83 -15.50 15.77
C ARG A 186 -9.51 -14.24 15.25
N LEU A 187 -9.53 -13.17 16.05
CA LEU A 187 -10.08 -11.88 15.65
C LEU A 187 -9.32 -11.33 14.44
N ARG A 188 -7.98 -11.35 14.47
CA ARG A 188 -7.12 -10.89 13.38
C ARG A 188 -7.45 -11.60 12.07
N LYS A 189 -7.63 -12.92 12.08
CA LYS A 189 -7.97 -13.72 10.89
C LYS A 189 -9.37 -13.44 10.37
N ILE A 190 -10.37 -13.30 11.24
CA ILE A 190 -11.74 -12.94 10.83
C ILE A 190 -11.76 -11.56 10.18
N VAL A 191 -11.10 -10.58 10.80
CA VAL A 191 -11.00 -9.23 10.27
C VAL A 191 -10.23 -9.22 8.96
N PHE A 192 -9.18 -10.03 8.82
CA PHE A 192 -8.46 -10.20 7.55
C PHE A 192 -9.39 -10.62 6.42
N LEU A 193 -10.24 -11.64 6.59
CA LEU A 193 -11.18 -12.05 5.54
C LEU A 193 -12.14 -10.92 5.13
N PHE A 194 -12.56 -10.09 6.10
CA PHE A 194 -13.39 -8.93 5.83
C PHE A 194 -12.61 -7.84 5.06
N VAL A 195 -11.36 -7.57 5.44
CA VAL A 195 -10.46 -6.65 4.73
C VAL A 195 -10.19 -7.16 3.33
N THR A 196 -9.87 -8.45 3.15
CA THR A 196 -9.71 -9.10 1.84
C THR A 196 -10.89 -8.81 0.93
N TYR A 197 -12.11 -9.11 1.39
CA TYR A 197 -13.32 -8.88 0.59
C TYR A 197 -13.46 -7.41 0.18
N ASN A 198 -13.31 -6.48 1.13
CA ASN A 198 -13.48 -5.06 0.86
C ASN A 198 -12.36 -4.49 -0.02
N PHE A 199 -11.11 -4.87 0.20
CA PHE A 199 -9.96 -4.44 -0.60
C PHE A 199 -10.14 -4.78 -2.07
N PHE A 200 -10.48 -6.04 -2.38
CA PHE A 200 -10.73 -6.46 -3.77
C PHE A 200 -12.00 -5.82 -4.33
N LYS A 201 -13.06 -5.69 -3.54
CA LYS A 201 -14.31 -5.03 -3.95
C LYS A 201 -14.08 -3.57 -4.34
N PHE A 202 -13.43 -2.77 -3.49
CA PHE A 202 -13.22 -1.33 -3.76
C PHE A 202 -12.25 -1.13 -4.91
N THR A 203 -11.14 -1.89 -4.96
CA THR A 203 -10.21 -1.86 -6.10
C THR A 203 -10.94 -2.19 -7.41
N PHE A 204 -11.78 -3.23 -7.43
CA PHE A 204 -12.57 -3.60 -8.60
C PHE A 204 -13.57 -2.51 -9.00
N LEU A 205 -14.36 -1.99 -8.05
CA LEU A 205 -15.34 -0.94 -8.32
C LEU A 205 -14.71 0.36 -8.82
N ASN A 206 -13.56 0.74 -8.27
CA ASN A 206 -12.80 1.92 -8.69
C ASN A 206 -12.21 1.70 -10.09
N THR A 207 -11.64 0.52 -10.36
CA THR A 207 -11.18 0.14 -11.71
C THR A 207 -12.32 0.22 -12.72
N CYS A 208 -13.48 -0.35 -12.41
CA CYS A 208 -14.69 -0.26 -13.25
C CYS A 208 -15.11 1.21 -13.49
N SER A 209 -15.04 2.06 -12.47
CA SER A 209 -15.42 3.47 -12.59
C SER A 209 -14.48 4.23 -13.54
N MET A 210 -13.17 3.96 -13.46
CA MET A 210 -12.18 4.52 -14.39
C MET A 210 -12.36 3.99 -15.82
N LEU A 211 -12.54 2.67 -15.99
CA LEU A 211 -12.81 2.08 -17.31
C LEU A 211 -14.12 2.61 -17.91
N LYS A 212 -15.12 2.94 -17.08
CA LYS A 212 -16.36 3.57 -17.53
C LYS A 212 -16.12 4.99 -18.04
N ALA A 213 -15.35 5.80 -17.31
CA ALA A 213 -14.99 7.15 -17.73
C ALA A 213 -14.21 7.15 -19.06
N GLU A 214 -13.41 6.11 -19.30
CA GLU A 214 -12.65 5.90 -20.53
C GLU A 214 -13.48 5.25 -21.66
N GLY A 215 -14.77 4.96 -21.44
CA GLY A 215 -15.65 4.32 -22.43
C GLY A 215 -15.29 2.87 -22.74
N LYS A 216 -14.50 2.20 -21.91
CA LYS A 216 -13.99 0.82 -22.11
C LYS A 216 -14.49 -0.19 -21.09
N LEU A 217 -15.45 0.17 -20.22
CA LEU A 217 -16.02 -0.75 -19.23
C LEU A 217 -16.53 -2.06 -19.84
N TRP A 218 -17.10 -2.03 -21.04
CA TRP A 218 -17.64 -3.22 -21.71
C TRP A 218 -16.69 -3.80 -22.77
N SER A 219 -15.44 -3.32 -22.82
CA SER A 219 -14.45 -3.82 -23.77
C SER A 219 -13.91 -5.18 -23.31
N LEU A 220 -14.32 -6.25 -23.99
CA LEU A 220 -13.79 -7.60 -23.74
C LEU A 220 -12.27 -7.66 -23.81
N ARG A 221 -11.67 -6.96 -24.79
CA ARG A 221 -10.20 -6.89 -24.93
C ARG A 221 -9.55 -6.31 -23.68
N THR A 222 -10.04 -5.19 -23.16
CA THR A 222 -9.50 -4.57 -21.95
C THR A 222 -9.58 -5.49 -20.74
N TRP A 223 -10.67 -6.25 -20.59
CA TRP A 223 -10.82 -7.21 -19.50
C TRP A 223 -9.94 -8.45 -19.68
N ILE A 224 -9.77 -8.96 -20.90
CA ILE A 224 -8.84 -10.06 -21.18
C ILE A 224 -7.41 -9.63 -20.87
N ASP A 225 -7.01 -8.43 -21.30
CA ASP A 225 -5.70 -7.84 -20.97
C ASP A 225 -5.52 -7.73 -19.45
N GLY A 226 -6.57 -7.32 -18.73
CA GLY A 226 -6.57 -7.23 -17.27
C GLY A 226 -6.47 -8.58 -16.56
N ILE A 227 -7.25 -9.58 -16.99
CA ILE A 227 -7.17 -10.94 -16.46
C ILE A 227 -5.78 -11.53 -16.72
N ASN A 228 -5.22 -11.33 -17.92
CA ASN A 228 -3.86 -11.76 -18.22
C ASN A 228 -2.81 -11.03 -17.36
N PHE A 229 -2.99 -9.74 -17.09
CA PHE A 229 -2.11 -8.99 -16.19
C PHE A 229 -2.16 -9.53 -14.75
N LEU A 230 -3.36 -9.77 -14.22
CA LEU A 230 -3.57 -10.20 -12.84
C LEU A 230 -3.26 -11.69 -12.61
N TRP A 231 -3.56 -12.56 -13.57
CA TRP A 231 -3.46 -14.02 -13.41
C TRP A 231 -2.55 -14.70 -14.43
N GLY A 232 -2.39 -14.14 -15.62
CA GLY A 232 -1.53 -14.64 -16.68
C GLY A 232 -0.07 -14.20 -16.52
N LYS A 233 0.45 -13.45 -17.49
CA LYS A 233 1.81 -12.86 -17.45
C LYS A 233 1.73 -11.33 -17.33
N PRO A 234 2.29 -10.72 -16.26
CA PRO A 234 3.18 -11.35 -15.27
C PRO A 234 2.43 -12.13 -14.16
N GLY A 235 1.13 -11.89 -13.98
CA GLY A 235 0.29 -12.60 -13.01
C GLY A 235 0.37 -12.00 -11.61
N VAL A 236 0.03 -10.71 -11.49
CA VAL A 236 0.17 -9.93 -10.25
C VAL A 236 -0.46 -10.62 -9.04
N ILE A 237 -1.75 -10.94 -9.11
CA ILE A 237 -2.47 -11.58 -8.01
C ILE A 237 -2.01 -13.03 -7.85
N ARG A 238 -1.78 -13.76 -8.95
CA ARG A 238 -1.34 -15.16 -8.89
C ARG A 238 0.00 -15.30 -8.14
N LYS A 239 0.96 -14.40 -8.37
CA LYS A 239 2.26 -14.42 -7.71
C LYS A 239 2.17 -13.99 -6.24
N CYS A 240 1.33 -13.01 -5.89
CA CYS A 240 1.14 -12.57 -4.51
C CYS A 240 0.25 -13.48 -3.64
N LEU A 241 -0.59 -14.31 -4.26
CA LEU A 241 -1.61 -15.10 -3.55
C LEU A 241 -1.06 -16.01 -2.43
N PRO A 242 0.05 -16.76 -2.61
CA PRO A 242 0.61 -17.58 -1.54
C PRO A 242 0.98 -16.74 -0.30
N ASP A 243 1.51 -15.54 -0.52
CA ASP A 243 1.94 -14.63 0.52
C ASP A 243 0.77 -13.94 1.21
N PHE A 244 -0.28 -13.57 0.47
CA PHE A 244 -1.54 -13.12 1.08
C PHE A 244 -2.13 -14.20 2.00
N LEU A 245 -2.17 -15.45 1.55
CA LEU A 245 -2.73 -16.56 2.33
C LEU A 245 -1.86 -16.96 3.53
N ALA A 246 -0.56 -16.63 3.53
CA ALA A 246 0.32 -16.89 4.66
C ALA A 246 -0.17 -16.23 5.96
N TYR A 247 -0.88 -15.10 5.87
CA TYR A 247 -1.44 -14.37 7.03
C TYR A 247 -2.39 -15.21 7.89
N LEU A 248 -3.03 -16.22 7.29
CA LEU A 248 -3.97 -17.14 7.95
C LEU A 248 -3.28 -18.29 8.69
N LYS A 249 -1.97 -18.51 8.50
CA LYS A 249 -1.21 -19.54 9.21
C LYS A 249 -1.18 -19.25 10.72
N THR A 250 -1.22 -20.32 11.51
CA THR A 250 -1.07 -20.21 12.97
C THR A 250 0.34 -19.76 13.32
N GLY A 251 0.46 -18.76 14.20
CA GLY A 251 1.76 -18.19 14.56
C GLY A 251 2.42 -17.36 13.45
N PHE A 252 1.65 -16.96 12.42
CA PHE A 252 2.15 -16.08 11.37
C PHE A 252 2.75 -14.79 11.95
N HIS A 253 3.82 -14.32 11.30
CA HIS A 253 4.44 -13.05 11.55
C HIS A 253 4.89 -12.43 10.21
N PRO A 254 4.74 -11.11 9.97
CA PRO A 254 5.17 -10.49 8.70
C PRO A 254 6.64 -10.76 8.33
N TRP A 255 7.55 -10.73 9.31
CA TRP A 255 8.96 -11.10 9.11
C TRP A 255 9.23 -12.59 8.83
N ALA A 256 8.22 -13.48 8.84
CA ALA A 256 8.35 -14.83 8.28
C ALA A 256 8.54 -14.81 6.74
N GLN A 257 8.14 -13.71 6.10
CA GLN A 257 8.49 -13.39 4.70
C GLN A 257 9.73 -12.50 4.73
N ASP A 258 10.91 -13.11 4.79
CA ASP A 258 12.16 -12.37 4.85
C ASP A 258 12.53 -11.77 3.50
N ASN A 259 12.58 -10.45 3.44
CA ASN A 259 12.92 -9.68 2.25
C ASN A 259 13.97 -8.60 2.55
N ARG A 260 14.80 -8.80 3.58
CA ARG A 260 15.85 -7.85 3.99
C ARG A 260 16.86 -7.56 2.88
N ASP A 261 17.32 -8.59 2.15
CA ASP A 261 18.26 -8.43 1.05
C ASP A 261 17.66 -7.65 -0.13
N LEU A 262 16.35 -7.81 -0.34
CA LEU A 262 15.62 -7.05 -1.36
C LEU A 262 15.44 -5.60 -0.93
N LEU A 263 15.06 -5.37 0.33
CA LEU A 263 14.94 -4.04 0.92
C LEU A 263 16.27 -3.29 0.86
N LYS A 264 17.37 -3.92 1.28
CA LYS A 264 18.71 -3.31 1.25
C LYS A 264 19.10 -2.84 -0.15
N ARG A 265 19.01 -3.71 -1.15
CA ARG A 265 19.31 -3.34 -2.56
C ARG A 265 18.38 -2.24 -3.06
N SER A 266 17.10 -2.31 -2.71
CA SER A 266 16.12 -1.30 -3.13
C SER A 266 16.40 0.07 -2.51
N LEU A 267 16.85 0.12 -1.25
CA LEU A 267 17.29 1.35 -0.58
C LEU A 267 18.53 1.96 -1.25
N GLU A 268 19.54 1.13 -1.57
CA GLU A 268 20.73 1.59 -2.29
C GLU A 268 20.37 2.20 -3.66
N GLU A 269 19.43 1.60 -4.38
CA GLU A 269 18.91 2.14 -5.65
C GLU A 269 18.09 3.43 -5.45
N LEU A 270 17.30 3.51 -4.38
CA LEU A 270 16.49 4.67 -4.05
C LEU A 270 17.40 5.89 -3.71
N ASP A 271 18.41 5.67 -2.87
CA ASP A 271 19.36 6.70 -2.44
C ASP A 271 20.23 7.20 -3.60
N THR A 272 20.68 6.30 -4.48
CA THR A 272 21.40 6.71 -5.70
C THR A 272 20.51 7.50 -6.66
N GLY A 273 19.23 7.14 -6.78
CA GLY A 273 18.22 7.92 -7.51
C GLY A 273 18.01 9.32 -6.92
N TYR A 274 17.97 9.47 -5.60
CA TYR A 274 17.87 10.77 -4.94
C TYR A 274 19.13 11.62 -5.09
N LEU A 275 20.32 11.02 -5.07
CA LEU A 275 21.60 11.73 -5.23
C LEU A 275 21.91 12.09 -6.70
N GLY A 276 21.32 11.38 -7.66
CA GLY A 276 21.49 11.60 -9.10
C GLY A 276 20.65 12.72 -9.72
N GLY A 277 19.80 13.39 -8.92
CA GLY A 277 19.02 14.56 -9.32
C GLY A 277 17.69 14.21 -9.99
N LYS A 278 16.60 14.21 -9.20
CA LYS A 278 15.20 14.36 -9.69
C LYS A 278 14.13 14.48 -8.59
N ALA A 279 14.43 14.10 -7.35
CA ALA A 279 13.56 14.46 -6.22
C ALA A 279 14.06 15.75 -5.56
N ASN A 280 13.20 16.76 -5.49
CA ASN A 280 13.48 17.92 -4.66
C ASN A 280 13.43 17.50 -3.19
N LYS A 281 14.60 17.36 -2.56
CA LYS A 281 14.69 17.34 -1.10
C LYS A 281 14.22 18.70 -0.60
N THR A 282 12.99 18.77 -0.09
CA THR A 282 12.56 19.97 0.66
C THR A 282 13.27 19.95 2.01
N ALA A 283 14.02 21.02 2.29
CA ALA A 283 14.71 21.25 3.56
C ALA A 283 13.73 21.37 4.74
#